data_AF-A0A3L8S761-F1
#
_entry.id   AF-A0A3L8S761-F1
#
_cell.length_a   1.000
_cell.length_b   1.000
_cell.length_c   1.000
_cell.angle_alpha   90.00
_cell.angle_beta   90.00
_cell.angle_gamma   90.00
#
_symmetry.space_group_name_H-M   'P 1'
#
loop_
_entity.id
_entity.type
_entity.pdbx_description
1 polymer ?
#
loop_
_entity_poly.entity_id
_entity_poly.type
_entity_poly.pdbx_seq_one_letter_code
_entity_poly.pdbx_strand_id
1 'polypeptide(L)' 'MEGLTVCLLCPQLISDGSVVYAEALWDHVTMDDQELGFKAGDVIEVMDATNKEWWWGRILDSEGWFPASFVRV' A
#
# COMPACT_ATOMS: atom_id res chain seq x y z
N MET A 1 -1.50 19.22 -7.81
CA MET A 1 -0.20 18.77 -7.27
C MET A 1 -0.46 17.94 -6.01
N GLU A 2 -1.48 17.06 -6.05
CA GLU A 2 -2.09 16.53 -4.82
C GLU A 2 -1.53 15.16 -4.41
N GLY A 3 -1.01 14.38 -5.36
CA GLY A 3 -0.53 13.01 -5.09
C GLY A 3 0.78 12.94 -4.30
N LEU A 4 1.70 13.90 -4.52
CA LEU A 4 3.00 13.92 -3.83
C LEU A 4 2.88 14.30 -2.34
N THR A 5 1.90 15.14 -1.99
CA THR A 5 1.67 15.52 -0.59
C THR A 5 1.12 14.35 0.22
N VAL A 6 0.23 13.54 -0.37
CA VAL A 6 -0.31 12.33 0.27
C VAL A 6 0.79 11.29 0.50
N CYS A 7 1.68 11.04 -0.47
CA CYS A 7 2.81 10.11 -0.32
C CYS A 7 3.82 10.52 0.78
N LEU A 8 3.89 11.80 1.18
CA LEU A 8 4.78 12.25 2.26
C LEU A 8 4.12 12.22 3.63
N LEU A 9 2.79 12.22 3.68
CA LEU A 9 2.01 12.16 4.92
C LEU A 9 1.68 10.72 5.32
N CYS A 10 1.63 9.76 4.38
CA CYS A 10 1.30 8.38 4.73
C CYS A 10 2.16 7.77 5.85
N PRO A 11 3.49 7.98 5.95
CA PRO A 11 4.27 7.43 7.07
C PRO A 11 3.93 8.12 8.41
N GLN A 12 3.57 9.41 8.35
CA GLN A 12 3.21 10.20 9.53
C GLN A 12 1.83 9.80 10.07
N LEU A 13 0.86 9.58 9.18
CA LEU A 13 -0.48 9.11 9.51
C LEU A 13 -0.45 7.73 10.18
N ILE A 14 0.34 6.80 9.62
CA ILE A 14 0.55 5.47 10.22
C ILE A 14 1.16 5.60 11.62
N SER A 15 2.14 6.50 11.80
CA SER A 15 2.81 6.72 13.10
C SER A 15 1.88 7.32 14.17
N ASP A 16 0.86 8.08 13.79
CA ASP A 16 -0.16 8.63 14.70
C ASP A 16 -1.17 7.56 15.18
N GLY A 17 -1.07 6.33 14.67
CA GLY A 17 -2.03 5.26 14.95
C GLY A 17 -3.29 5.34 14.08
N SER A 18 -3.30 6.20 13.06
CA SER A 18 -4.35 6.23 12.06
C SER A 18 -4.16 5.10 11.05
N VAL A 19 -5.24 4.36 10.76
CA VAL A 19 -5.24 3.33 9.71
C VAL A 19 -5.35 4.02 8.35
N VAL A 20 -4.44 3.68 7.45
CA VAL A 20 -4.40 4.21 6.07
C VAL A 20 -4.79 3.10 5.10
N TYR A 21 -5.64 3.43 4.13
CA TYR A 21 -6.05 2.50 3.08
C TYR A 21 -5.61 3.02 1.71
N ALA A 22 -5.30 2.10 0.80
CA ALA A 22 -4.99 2.40 -0.59
C ALA A 22 -5.85 1.55 -1.53
N GLU A 23 -6.35 2.16 -2.60
CA GLU A 23 -7.07 1.48 -3.69
C GLU A 23 -6.06 1.03 -4.76
N ALA A 24 -6.06 -0.24 -5.13
CA ALA A 24 -5.25 -0.76 -6.22
C ALA A 24 -5.73 -0.21 -7.57
N LEU A 25 -4.81 0.42 -8.32
CA LEU A 25 -5.09 0.94 -9.67
C LEU A 25 -4.84 -0.11 -10.76
N TRP A 26 -3.97 -1.08 -10.47
CA TRP A 26 -3.59 -2.16 -11.37
C TRP A 26 -3.45 -3.48 -10.61
N ASP A 27 -3.50 -4.59 -11.35
CA ASP A 27 -3.22 -5.91 -10.80
C ASP A 27 -1.73 -6.05 -10.44
N HIS A 28 -1.44 -6.57 -9.25
CA HIS A 28 -0.11 -7.05 -8.89
C HIS A 28 -0.13 -8.57 -8.82
N VAL A 29 0.35 -9.22 -9.88
CA VAL A 29 0.44 -10.67 -9.97
C VAL A 29 1.85 -11.09 -9.58
N THR A 30 1.96 -11.83 -8.48
CA THR A 30 3.24 -12.31 -7.94
C THR A 30 3.14 -13.77 -7.54
N MET A 31 4.28 -14.46 -7.49
CA MET A 31 4.46 -15.80 -6.95
C MET A 31 5.42 -15.81 -5.75
N ASP A 32 5.95 -14.64 -5.37
CA ASP A 32 6.82 -14.48 -4.21
C ASP A 32 5.96 -14.43 -2.94
N ASP A 33 6.30 -15.25 -1.95
CA ASP A 33 5.54 -15.34 -0.69
C ASP A 33 5.77 -14.14 0.24
N GLN A 34 6.76 -13.29 -0.07
CA GLN A 34 6.98 -12.01 0.60
C GLN A 34 6.17 -10.86 0.00
N GLU A 35 5.58 -11.04 -1.19
CA GLU A 35 4.83 -10.01 -1.91
C GLU A 35 3.31 -10.22 -1.78
N LEU A 36 2.57 -9.13 -1.72
CA LEU A 36 1.11 -9.14 -1.62
C LEU A 36 0.49 -9.06 -3.02
N GLY A 37 -0.06 -10.16 -3.51
CA GLY A 37 -0.83 -10.17 -4.76
C GLY A 37 -2.23 -9.58 -4.60
N PHE A 38 -2.70 -8.80 -5.58
CA PHE A 38 -4.04 -8.19 -5.59
C PHE A 38 -4.53 -7.82 -6.99
N LYS A 39 -5.82 -7.44 -7.08
CA LYS A 39 -6.50 -6.97 -8.29
C LYS A 39 -6.80 -5.49 -8.23
N ALA A 40 -6.88 -4.85 -9.41
CA ALA A 40 -7.35 -3.48 -9.50
C ALA A 40 -8.74 -3.33 -8.85
N GLY A 41 -8.89 -2.30 -8.01
CA GLY A 41 -10.07 -2.04 -7.20
C GLY A 41 -10.03 -2.64 -5.79
N ASP A 42 -9.07 -3.51 -5.47
CA ASP A 42 -8.90 -4.01 -4.11
C ASP A 42 -8.46 -2.86 -3.17
N VAL A 43 -8.93 -2.93 -1.92
CA VAL A 43 -8.56 -1.99 -0.86
C VAL A 43 -7.55 -2.66 0.07
N ILE A 44 -6.37 -2.05 0.17
CA ILE A 44 -5.24 -2.54 0.96
C ILE A 44 -5.09 -1.68 2.21
N GLU A 45 -5.01 -2.31 3.39
CA GLU A 45 -4.58 -1.64 4.61
C GLU A 45 -3.05 -1.43 4.54
N VAL A 46 -2.60 -0.18 4.54
CA VAL A 46 -1.18 0.17 4.46
C VAL A 46 -0.60 0.18 5.88
N MET A 47 0.32 -0.73 6.15
CA MET A 47 0.93 -0.94 7.47
C MET A 47 2.32 -0.30 7.58
N ASP A 48 3.09 -0.28 6.47
CA ASP A 48 4.38 0.42 6.40
C ASP A 48 4.52 1.11 5.04
N ALA A 49 4.72 2.43 5.07
CA ALA A 49 4.98 3.26 3.89
C ALA A 49 6.30 4.05 4.00
N THR A 50 7.25 3.60 4.81
CA THR A 50 8.52 4.29 5.06
C THR A 50 9.44 4.27 3.84
N ASN A 51 9.35 3.22 3.01
CA ASN A 51 10.01 3.14 1.73
C ASN A 51 9.13 3.77 0.63
N LYS A 52 9.76 4.45 -0.34
CA LYS A 52 9.06 5.18 -1.41
C LYS A 52 8.53 4.30 -2.53
N GLU A 53 9.14 3.13 -2.73
CA GLU A 53 8.88 2.25 -3.86
C GLU A 53 8.03 1.05 -3.45
N TRP A 54 8.22 0.56 -2.22
CA TRP A 54 7.60 -0.65 -1.70
C TRP A 54 6.96 -0.41 -0.36
N TRP A 55 5.70 -0.78 -0.22
CA TRP A 55 4.93 -0.66 1.02
C TRP A 55 4.56 -2.05 1.54
N TRP A 56 4.43 -2.19 2.86
CA TRP A 56 3.86 -3.37 3.48
C TRP A 56 2.38 -3.13 3.72
N GLY A 57 1.54 -4.08 3.33
CA GLY A 57 0.10 -3.96 3.55
C GLY A 57 -0.59 -5.29 3.74
N ARG A 58 -1.89 -5.20 4.02
CA ARG A 58 -2.76 -6.33 4.32
C ARG A 58 -4.05 -6.28 3.49
N ILE A 59 -4.47 -7.44 2.99
CA ILE A 59 -5.83 -7.70 2.50
C ILE A 59 -6.34 -8.95 3.21
N LEU A 60 -7.42 -8.81 3.99
CA LEU A 60 -7.98 -9.91 4.80
C LEU A 60 -6.88 -10.55 5.68
N ASP A 61 -6.57 -11.82 5.45
CA ASP A 61 -5.56 -12.59 6.20
C ASP A 61 -4.20 -12.69 5.46
N SER A 62 -4.01 -11.97 4.35
CA SER A 62 -2.75 -11.94 3.59
C SER A 62 -2.02 -10.62 3.77
N GLU A 63 -0.71 -10.71 3.99
CA GLU A 63 0.19 -9.57 4.14
C GLU A 63 1.40 -9.75 3.23
N GLY A 64 1.98 -8.63 2.79
CA GLY A 64 3.17 -8.68 1.95
C GLY A 64 3.60 -7.31 1.44
N TRP A 65 4.76 -7.31 0.78
CA TRP A 65 5.28 -6.16 0.06
C TRP A 65 4.53 -5.93 -1.23
N PHE A 66 4.28 -4.67 -1.57
CA PHE A 66 3.75 -4.31 -2.88
C PHE A 66 4.27 -2.97 -3.37
N PRO A 67 4.30 -2.74 -4.69
CA PRO A 67 4.78 -1.50 -5.26
C PRO A 67 3.82 -0.35 -4.94
N ALA A 68 4.33 0.70 -4.27
CA ALA A 68 3.58 1.91 -3.93
C ALA A 68 2.98 2.60 -5.16
N SER A 69 3.65 2.45 -6.31
CA SER A 69 3.20 3.01 -7.59
C SER A 69 1.95 2.33 -8.15
N PHE A 70 1.50 1.20 -7.59
CA PHE A 70 0.34 0.45 -8.10
C PHE A 70 -0.98 0.86 -7.45
N VAL A 71 -0.93 1.73 -6.45
CA VAL A 71 -2.09 2.07 -5.61
C VAL A 71 -2.30 3.58 -5.52
N ARG A 72 -3.50 3.98 -5.10
CA ARG A 72 -3.85 5.36 -4.74
C ARG A 72 -4.34 5.39 -3.30
N VAL A 73 -3.66 6.17 -2.46
CA VAL A 73 -4.13 6.56 -1.12
C VAL A 73 -5.11 7.72 -1.23
#